data_AF-A0A927ZGU8-F1
#
_entry.id   AF-A0A927ZGU8-F1
#
_cell.length_a   1.000
_cell.length_b   1.000
_cell.length_c   1.000
_cell.angle_alpha   90.00
_cell.angle_beta   90.00
_cell.angle_gamma   90.00
#
_symmetry.space_group_name_H-M   'P 1'
#
loop_
_entity.id
_entity.type
_entity.pdbx_description
1 polymer ?
#
loop_
_entity_poly.entity_id
_entity_poly.type
_entity_poly.pdbx_seq_one_letter_code
_entity_poly.pdbx_strand_id
1 'polypeptide(L)' 'MVLSVGKNARFISDGFKGAGGSAESRHYDTKEQLAEDLPGFLSGNDRILVKGSRGMAMEKIVELLQE' A
#
# COMPACT_ATOMS: atom_id res chain seq x y z
N MET A 1 -4.49 8.35 0.67
CA MET A 1 -4.77 7.06 0.02
C MET A 1 -4.30 5.93 0.92
N VAL A 2 -4.95 4.76 0.88
CA VAL A 2 -4.55 3.55 1.63
C VAL A 2 -4.36 2.38 0.68
N LEU A 3 -3.11 1.92 0.53
CA LEU A 3 -2.76 0.74 -0.24
C LEU A 3 -2.45 -0.41 0.72
N SER A 4 -3.05 -1.57 0.49
CA SER A 4 -2.83 -2.78 1.31
C SER A 4 -2.43 -3.96 0.42
N VAL A 5 -1.55 -4.84 0.91
CA VAL A 5 -1.06 -5.99 0.13
C VAL A 5 -1.02 -7.28 0.94
N GLY A 6 -1.52 -8.36 0.35
CA GLY A 6 -1.53 -9.71 0.92
C GLY A 6 -2.86 -10.08 1.59
N LYS A 7 -3.18 -11.38 1.62
CA LYS A 7 -4.50 -11.93 1.99
C LYS A 7 -5.21 -11.23 3.16
N ASN A 8 -4.53 -11.06 4.29
CA ASN A 8 -5.13 -10.47 5.50
C ASN A 8 -5.10 -8.93 5.50
N ALA A 9 -4.28 -8.30 4.66
CA ALA A 9 -4.23 -6.84 4.56
C ALA A 9 -5.48 -6.27 3.89
N ARG A 10 -6.26 -7.09 3.17
CA ARG A 10 -7.57 -6.71 2.62
C ARG A 10 -8.49 -6.09 3.66
N PHE A 11 -8.47 -6.62 4.89
CA PHE A 11 -9.26 -6.08 6.01
C PHE A 11 -8.89 -4.64 6.38
N ILE A 12 -7.68 -4.17 6.06
CA ILE A 12 -7.28 -2.77 6.27
C ILE A 12 -8.04 -1.86 5.29
N SER A 13 -8.05 -2.21 4.00
CA SER A 13 -8.78 -1.45 2.98
C SER A 13 -10.30 -1.51 3.21
N ASP A 14 -10.83 -2.68 3.55
CA ASP A 14 -12.25 -2.86 3.83
C ASP A 14 -12.66 -2.10 5.09
N GLY A 15 -11.86 -2.17 6.15
CA GLY A 15 -12.09 -1.43 7.39
C GLY A 15 -12.02 0.08 7.20
N PHE A 16 -11.05 0.57 6.42
CA PHE A 16 -10.94 2.00 6.08
C PHE A 16 -12.19 2.50 5.33
N LYS A 17 -12.66 1.74 4.33
CA LYS A 17 -13.89 2.07 3.59
C LYS A 17 -15.13 1.99 4.48
N GLY A 18 -15.25 0.93 5.28
CA GLY A 18 -16.37 0.72 6.21
C GLY A 18 -16.47 1.79 7.30
N ALA A 19 -15.35 2.38 7.70
CA ALA A 19 -15.30 3.51 8.63
C ALA A 19 -15.66 4.87 7.99
N GLY A 20 -16.03 4.89 6.70
CA GLY A 20 -16.37 6.12 5.98
C GLY A 20 -15.15 6.93 5.51
N GLY A 21 -13.98 6.29 5.38
CA GLY A 21 -12.79 6.94 4.85
C GLY A 21 -13.03 7.50 3.44
N SER A 22 -12.80 8.81 3.26
CA SER A 22 -13.05 9.52 2.00
C SER A 22 -11.89 9.47 1.00
N ALA A 23 -10.71 9.03 1.42
CA ALA A 23 -9.57 8.87 0.53
C ALA A 23 -9.68 7.60 -0.32
N GLU A 24 -8.94 7.53 -1.42
CA GLU A 24 -8.84 6.30 -2.19
C GLU A 24 -8.24 5.16 -1.36
N SER A 25 -8.78 3.95 -1.54
CA SER A 25 -8.20 2.74 -0.97
C SER A 25 -8.27 1.56 -1.94
N ARG A 26 -7.14 0.87 -2.08
CA ARG A 26 -6.95 -0.27 -2.97
C ARG A 26 -6.21 -1.40 -2.26
N HIS A 27 -6.63 -2.63 -2.54
CA HIS A 27 -6.02 -3.83 -2.02
C HIS A 27 -5.40 -4.63 -3.17
N TYR A 28 -4.23 -5.21 -2.92
CA TYR A 28 -3.49 -6.08 -3.84
C TYR A 28 -3.26 -7.45 -3.20
N ASP A 29 -3.34 -8.51 -4.01
CA ASP A 29 -3.08 -9.85 -3.50
C ASP A 29 -1.56 -10.11 -3.41
N THR A 30 -0.75 -9.48 -4.28
CA THR A 30 0.72 -9.65 -4.31
C THR A 30 1.48 -8.31 -4.32
N LYS A 31 2.76 -8.36 -3.95
CA LYS A 31 3.64 -7.17 -3.93
C LYS A 31 3.97 -6.68 -5.33
N GLU A 32 3.98 -7.58 -6.30
CA GLU A 32 4.27 -7.32 -7.70
C GLU A 32 3.16 -6.45 -8.31
N GLN A 33 1.89 -6.79 -8.06
CA GLN A 33 0.75 -5.95 -8.47
C GLN A 33 0.80 -4.56 -7.86
N LEU A 34 1.15 -4.47 -6.57
CA LEU A 34 1.34 -3.18 -5.91
C LEU A 34 2.48 -2.40 -6.57
N ALA A 35 3.62 -3.04 -6.84
CA ALA A 35 4.80 -2.40 -7.42
C ALA A 35 4.55 -1.85 -8.83
N GLU A 36 3.76 -2.53 -9.65
CA GLU A 36 3.38 -2.07 -11.00
C GLU A 36 2.55 -0.79 -10.96
N ASP A 37 1.59 -0.70 -10.04
CA ASP A 37 0.68 0.45 -9.93
C ASP A 37 1.28 1.60 -9.08
N LEU A 38 2.22 1.31 -8.16
CA LEU A 38 2.72 2.25 -7.16
C LEU A 38 3.21 3.57 -7.76
N PRO A 39 4.04 3.60 -8.82
CA PRO A 39 4.53 4.85 -9.42
C PRO A 39 3.41 5.78 -9.89
N GLY A 40 2.27 5.24 -10.31
CA GLY A 40 1.12 6.01 -10.76
C GLY A 40 0.43 6.81 -9.67
N PHE A 41 0.75 6.57 -8.39
CA PHE A 41 0.17 7.28 -7.25
C PHE A 41 1.11 8.27 -6.56
N LEU A 42 2.38 8.32 -6.96
CA LEU A 42 3.40 9.07 -6.24
C LEU A 42 3.65 10.44 -6.87
N SER A 43 3.85 11.43 -6.01
CA SER A 43 4.32 12.77 -6.35
C SER A 43 5.51 13.14 -5.46
N GLY A 44 6.43 13.96 -5.97
CA GLY A 44 7.71 14.27 -5.30
C GLY A 44 7.63 14.96 -3.92
N ASN A 45 6.44 15.33 -3.45
CA ASN A 45 6.20 15.91 -2.12
C ASN A 45 5.32 15.03 -1.22
N ASP A 46 5.03 13.79 -1.63
CA ASP A 46 4.22 12.88 -0.85
C ASP A 46 4.94 12.40 0.42
N ARG A 47 4.17 12.26 1.50
CA ARG A 47 4.64 11.65 2.74
C ARG A 47 4.09 10.23 2.83
N ILE A 48 5.00 9.26 2.74
CA ILE A 48 4.64 7.85 2.64
C ILE A 48 4.97 7.14 3.95
N LEU A 49 4.01 6.39 4.47
CA LEU A 49 4.20 5.47 5.60
C LEU A 49 4.10 4.04 5.09
N VAL A 50 5.22 3.32 5.13
CA VAL A 50 5.25 1.87 4.84
C VAL A 50 5.21 1.11 6.15
N LYS A 51 4.25 0.18 6.29
CA LYS A 51 4.14 -0.70 7.46
C LYS A 51 3.91 -2.15 7.04
N GLY A 52 4.67 -3.05 7.64
CA GLY A 52 4.46 -4.50 7.57
C GLY A 52 5.01 -5.22 8.80
N SER A 53 4.79 -6.54 8.89
CA SER A 53 5.49 -7.42 9.82
C SER A 53 6.85 -7.85 9.23
N ARG A 54 7.76 -8.37 10.07
CA ARG A 54 9.10 -8.79 9.61
C ARG A 54 9.04 -9.80 8.45
N GLY A 55 8.11 -10.75 8.51
CA GLY A 55 7.96 -11.77 7.46
C GLY A 55 7.38 -11.25 6.15
N MET A 56 6.91 -10.00 6.09
CA MET A 56 6.34 -9.44 4.86
C MET A 56 7.38 -8.98 3.85
N ALA A 57 8.63 -8.80 4.31
CA ALA A 57 9.74 -8.33 3.50
C ALA A 57 9.35 -7.06 2.68
N MET A 58 8.94 -6.00 3.40
CA MET A 58 8.46 -4.75 2.80
C MET A 58 9.60 -3.86 2.28
N GLU A 59 10.85 -4.26 2.49
CA GLU A 59 12.06 -3.56 2.04
C GLU A 59 12.00 -3.36 0.52
N LYS A 60 11.54 -4.36 -0.24
CA LYS A 60 11.32 -4.25 -1.69
C LYS A 60 10.39 -3.11 -2.10
N ILE A 61 9.36 -2.82 -1.28
CA ILE A 61 8.45 -1.70 -1.56
C ILE A 61 9.14 -0.38 -1.21
N VAL A 62 9.94 -0.35 -0.16
CA VAL A 62 10.71 0.86 0.21
C VAL A 62 11.76 1.20 -0.84
N GLU A 63 12.44 0.20 -1.41
CA GLU A 63 13.42 0.37 -2.49
C GLU A 63 12.80 1.07 -3.71
N LEU A 64 11.57 0.69 -4.11
CA LEU A 64 10.83 1.34 -5.20
C LEU A 64 10.46 2.80 -4.92
N LEU A 65 10.54 3.26 -3.67
CA LEU A 65 10.22 4.63 -3.26
C LEU A 65 11.46 5.53 -3.14
N GLN A 66 12.66 4.97 -3.30
CA GLN A 66 13.93 5.72 -3.17
C GLN A 66 14.50 6.20 -4.51
N GLU A 67 13.84 5.87 -5.61
CA GLU A 67 14.14 6.34 -6.97
C GLU A 67 13.30 7.57 -7.35
#